data_AF-A0A6I2FTB7-F1
#
_entry.id   AF-A0A6I2FTB7-F1
#
_cell.length_a   1.000
_cell.length_b   1.000
_cell.length_c   1.000
_cell.angle_alpha   90.00
_cell.angle_beta   90.00
_cell.angle_gamma   90.00
#
_symmetry.space_group_name_H-M   'P 1'
#
loop_
_entity.id
_entity.type
_entity.pdbx_description
1 polymer ?
#
loop_
_entity_poly.entity_id
_entity_poly.type
_entity_poly.pdbx_seq_one_letter_code
_entity_poly.pdbx_strand_id
1 'polypeptide(L)'
;MLALSESHGRHPGIAQLAAVAEPGSLADFAWGLFEAWMFSGLANGGIWVMQALALFGDDETAWRLEPIIRSWYYSAGSPAEAALRVLVAIDSDASLTVLHRISQQAKAKAFKKHASVAVRQITDARGLTNEEFADRLVPDFGLRETGAMIVDYGTRAFLVRIDQRLCPLVFDAVPDDCGGWAAAGSRKVLPRPTAKDDQDKAVPAYQDHTAFKEILKTTAADQTKRLEQAMVSGRRWSSAVHQRLFVEHPLMQHLARRLVWVIVDEAGEVTGSFRIAEDGSRADINDEVVELADDTLVGVAHPVHMGQSTREWANLFADYEILAPFQQLERPWWTADSPGFADALDRLAGRTVRTGTVLGLKRFDWRWQETGGGLVTRLRRTLRDNVHAEITIDPGLWMGALHDDEKQTITRATLTVPD
;
A
#
# COMPACT_ATOMS: atom_id res chain seq x y z
N MET A 1 -15.53 31.06 -18.90
CA MET A 1 -14.06 30.94 -18.83
C MET A 1 -13.61 29.52 -19.12
N LEU A 2 -14.01 28.53 -18.31
CA LEU A 2 -13.67 27.10 -18.54
C LEU A 2 -14.12 26.61 -19.94
N ALA A 3 -15.39 26.82 -20.30
CA ALA A 3 -15.92 26.49 -21.64
C ALA A 3 -15.23 27.23 -22.82
N LEU A 4 -14.56 28.35 -22.57
CA LEU A 4 -13.87 29.15 -23.59
C LEU A 4 -12.39 28.77 -23.75
N SER A 5 -11.84 27.96 -22.83
CA SER A 5 -10.41 27.65 -22.75
C SER A 5 -9.96 26.60 -23.77
N GLU A 6 -10.90 25.86 -24.39
CA GLU A 6 -10.60 24.86 -25.44
C GLU A 6 -10.01 25.48 -26.71
N SER A 7 -10.25 26.77 -26.97
CA SER A 7 -9.92 27.42 -28.24
C SER A 7 -8.72 28.37 -28.18
N HIS A 8 -8.28 28.81 -26.99
CA HIS A 8 -7.32 29.92 -26.85
C HIS A 8 -6.24 29.75 -25.75
N GLY A 9 -6.06 28.54 -25.20
CA GLY A 9 -5.10 28.29 -24.11
C GLY A 9 -5.64 28.64 -22.71
N ARG A 10 -4.83 28.43 -21.66
CA ARG A 10 -5.23 28.61 -20.24
C ARG A 10 -5.63 30.08 -19.99
N HIS A 11 -6.93 30.33 -19.80
CA HIS A 11 -7.44 31.66 -19.49
C HIS A 11 -6.85 32.18 -18.17
N PRO A 12 -6.21 33.37 -18.12
CA PRO A 12 -5.51 33.86 -16.93
C PRO A 12 -6.38 33.92 -15.66
N GLY A 13 -7.66 34.24 -15.82
CA GLY A 13 -8.62 34.28 -14.71
C GLY A 13 -8.86 32.94 -14.02
N ILE A 14 -8.56 31.80 -14.67
CA ILE A 14 -8.66 30.47 -14.05
C ILE A 14 -7.57 30.29 -13.00
N ALA A 15 -6.33 30.70 -13.30
CA ALA A 15 -5.23 30.64 -12.35
C ALA A 15 -5.46 31.58 -11.15
N GLN A 16 -6.04 32.75 -11.40
CA GLN A 16 -6.39 33.70 -10.33
C GLN A 16 -7.48 33.14 -9.41
N LEU A 17 -8.52 32.51 -9.97
CA LEU A 17 -9.55 31.84 -9.19
C LEU A 17 -8.97 30.69 -8.35
N ALA A 18 -8.12 29.85 -8.95
CA ALA A 18 -7.45 28.75 -8.26
C ALA A 18 -6.59 29.21 -7.08
N ALA A 19 -6.01 30.41 -7.15
CA ALA A 19 -5.17 30.96 -6.10
C ALA A 19 -5.94 31.52 -4.89
N VAL A 20 -7.24 31.82 -5.04
CA VAL A 20 -8.04 32.48 -3.98
C VAL A 20 -9.16 31.61 -3.43
N ALA A 21 -9.55 30.56 -4.15
CA ALA A 21 -10.61 29.64 -3.73
C ALA A 21 -10.04 28.43 -2.98
N GLU A 22 -10.84 27.88 -2.07
CA GLU A 22 -10.51 26.62 -1.41
C GLU A 22 -10.50 25.47 -2.43
N PRO A 23 -9.47 24.61 -2.43
CA PRO A 23 -9.36 23.51 -3.39
C PRO A 23 -10.58 22.58 -3.42
N GLY A 24 -11.12 22.20 -2.26
CA GLY A 24 -12.31 21.34 -2.17
C GLY A 24 -13.55 21.98 -2.81
N SER A 25 -13.76 23.27 -2.59
CA SER A 25 -14.86 24.01 -3.23
C SER A 25 -14.76 24.03 -4.76
N LEU A 26 -13.55 24.07 -5.32
CA LEU A 26 -13.33 24.01 -6.76
C LEU A 26 -13.55 22.60 -7.32
N ALA A 27 -13.16 21.56 -6.58
CA ALA A 27 -13.42 20.17 -6.91
C ALA A 27 -14.93 19.90 -6.96
N ASP A 28 -15.67 20.29 -5.91
CA ASP A 28 -17.13 20.18 -5.83
C ASP A 28 -17.82 20.92 -6.98
N PHE A 29 -17.35 22.13 -7.31
CA PHE A 29 -17.89 22.89 -8.43
C PHE A 29 -17.66 22.18 -9.77
N ALA A 30 -16.45 21.67 -10.03
CA ALA A 30 -16.14 20.94 -11.25
C ALA A 30 -16.95 19.64 -11.34
N TRP A 31 -17.15 18.97 -10.22
CA TRP A 31 -18.00 17.79 -10.13
C TRP A 31 -19.48 18.12 -10.42
N GLY A 32 -20.02 19.20 -9.87
CA GLY A 32 -21.39 19.64 -10.14
C GLY A 32 -21.64 19.97 -11.62
N LEU A 33 -20.65 20.56 -12.31
CA LEU A 33 -20.71 20.76 -13.76
C LEU A 33 -20.77 19.43 -14.52
N PHE A 34 -20.01 18.45 -14.06
CA PHE A 34 -19.99 17.11 -14.63
C PHE A 34 -21.31 16.37 -14.44
N GLU A 35 -21.91 16.44 -13.26
CA GLU A 35 -23.25 15.87 -13.01
C GLU A 35 -24.32 16.53 -13.87
N ALA A 36 -24.28 17.86 -14.03
CA ALA A 36 -25.21 18.57 -14.90
C ALA A 36 -25.06 18.14 -16.37
N TRP A 37 -23.82 17.94 -16.85
CA TRP A 37 -23.58 17.44 -18.20
C TRP A 37 -24.04 15.99 -18.38
N MET A 38 -23.82 15.12 -17.39
CA MET A 38 -24.36 13.77 -17.36
C MET A 38 -25.89 13.75 -17.43
N PHE A 39 -26.55 14.59 -16.63
CA PHE A 39 -28.01 14.71 -16.60
C PHE A 39 -28.58 15.22 -17.93
N SER A 40 -27.83 16.04 -18.66
CA SER A 40 -28.20 16.49 -20.02
C SER A 40 -28.10 15.39 -21.09
N GLY A 41 -27.71 14.16 -20.72
CA GLY A 41 -27.50 13.07 -21.66
C GLY A 41 -26.20 13.21 -22.46
N LEU A 42 -25.16 13.81 -21.85
CA LEU A 42 -23.88 14.10 -22.51
C LEU A 42 -24.04 14.96 -23.77
N ALA A 43 -24.78 16.06 -23.64
CA ALA A 43 -25.07 16.97 -24.75
C ALA A 43 -23.79 17.38 -25.53
N ASN A 44 -23.91 17.41 -26.86
CA ASN A 44 -22.82 17.76 -27.76
C ASN A 44 -22.23 19.14 -27.41
N GLY A 45 -20.89 19.24 -27.41
CA GLY A 45 -20.17 20.47 -27.04
C GLY A 45 -19.90 20.65 -25.55
N GLY A 46 -20.35 19.74 -24.68
CA GLY A 46 -20.08 19.78 -23.23
C GLY A 46 -18.76 19.12 -22.79
N ILE A 47 -17.92 18.62 -23.72
CA ILE A 47 -16.69 17.88 -23.38
C ILE A 47 -15.67 18.70 -22.57
N TRP A 48 -15.73 20.04 -22.66
CA TRP A 48 -14.91 20.97 -21.87
C TRP A 48 -15.07 20.76 -20.35
N VAL A 49 -16.19 20.17 -19.90
CA VAL A 49 -16.41 19.85 -18.49
C VAL A 49 -15.36 18.84 -17.99
N MET A 50 -14.88 17.94 -18.84
CA MET A 50 -13.75 17.07 -18.51
C MET A 50 -12.47 17.87 -18.25
N GLN A 51 -12.29 19.02 -18.90
CA GLN A 51 -11.15 19.90 -18.59
C GLN A 51 -11.30 20.59 -17.25
N ALA A 52 -12.52 20.92 -16.83
CA ALA A 52 -12.77 21.44 -15.49
C ALA A 52 -12.39 20.39 -14.42
N LEU A 53 -12.79 19.13 -14.61
CA LEU A 53 -12.36 18.03 -13.75
C LEU A 53 -10.83 17.82 -13.79
N ALA A 54 -10.20 17.94 -14.95
CA ALA A 54 -8.74 17.82 -15.06
C ALA A 54 -7.97 18.94 -14.35
N LEU A 55 -8.59 20.13 -14.18
CA LEU A 55 -7.96 21.28 -13.55
C LEU A 55 -8.18 21.35 -12.04
N PHE A 56 -9.35 20.91 -11.59
CA PHE A 56 -9.79 21.10 -10.20
C PHE A 56 -10.16 19.81 -9.47
N GLY A 57 -10.19 18.68 -10.17
CA GLY A 57 -10.48 17.39 -9.56
C GLY A 57 -9.39 16.95 -8.60
N ASP A 58 -9.79 16.12 -7.66
CA ASP A 58 -9.01 15.62 -6.54
C ASP A 58 -9.13 14.09 -6.40
N ASP A 59 -8.71 13.55 -5.26
CA ASP A 59 -8.83 12.12 -4.97
C ASP A 59 -10.27 11.62 -5.02
N GLU A 60 -11.23 12.38 -4.48
CA GLU A 60 -12.64 12.00 -4.48
C GLU A 60 -13.17 11.94 -5.92
N THR A 61 -12.83 12.95 -6.73
CA THR A 61 -13.14 12.99 -8.16
C THR A 61 -12.66 11.73 -8.88
N ALA A 62 -11.44 11.27 -8.60
CA ALA A 62 -10.88 10.07 -9.21
C ALA A 62 -11.71 8.82 -8.87
N TRP A 63 -12.05 8.65 -7.59
CA TRP A 63 -12.87 7.51 -7.13
C TRP A 63 -14.28 7.53 -7.71
N ARG A 64 -14.93 8.70 -7.76
CA ARG A 64 -16.28 8.85 -8.32
C ARG A 64 -16.31 8.60 -9.83
N LEU A 65 -15.22 8.92 -10.55
CA LEU A 65 -15.10 8.62 -11.98
C LEU A 65 -14.96 7.12 -12.29
N GLU A 66 -14.40 6.30 -11.40
CA GLU A 66 -14.16 4.87 -11.67
C GLU A 66 -15.42 4.10 -12.16
N PRO A 67 -16.56 4.10 -11.43
CA PRO A 67 -17.76 3.38 -11.88
C PRO A 67 -18.34 3.94 -13.18
N ILE A 68 -18.22 5.26 -13.42
CA ILE A 68 -18.74 5.92 -14.62
C ILE A 68 -17.91 5.53 -15.84
N ILE A 69 -16.58 5.56 -15.72
CA ILE A 69 -15.67 5.11 -16.77
C ILE A 69 -15.96 3.65 -17.14
N ARG A 70 -16.26 2.81 -16.13
CA ARG A 70 -16.70 1.42 -16.34
C ARG A 70 -18.05 1.31 -17.03
N SER A 71 -18.95 2.26 -16.93
CA SER A 71 -20.20 2.22 -17.70
C SER A 71 -19.98 2.58 -19.18
N TRP A 72 -19.00 3.44 -19.47
CA TRP A 72 -18.82 4.05 -20.79
C TRP A 72 -18.02 3.23 -21.80
N TYR A 73 -17.19 2.29 -21.36
CA TYR A 73 -16.19 1.65 -22.24
C TYR A 73 -16.76 0.76 -23.34
N TYR A 74 -18.06 0.48 -23.34
CA TYR A 74 -18.78 -0.23 -24.41
C TYR A 74 -19.54 0.68 -25.36
N SER A 75 -19.69 1.97 -25.04
CA SER A 75 -20.48 2.92 -25.82
C SER A 75 -19.58 3.64 -26.82
N ALA A 76 -19.86 3.47 -28.11
CA ALA A 76 -19.17 4.21 -29.17
C ALA A 76 -19.41 5.72 -29.01
N GLY A 77 -18.34 6.52 -29.09
CA GLY A 77 -18.42 7.98 -28.92
C GLY A 77 -18.51 8.47 -27.47
N SER A 78 -18.36 7.58 -26.48
CA SER A 78 -18.33 7.98 -25.06
C SER A 78 -17.08 8.78 -24.69
N PRO A 79 -17.14 9.64 -23.65
CA PRO A 79 -15.99 10.45 -23.22
C PRO A 79 -14.98 9.66 -22.37
N ALA A 80 -14.97 8.32 -22.44
CA ALA A 80 -14.14 7.47 -21.60
C ALA A 80 -12.64 7.78 -21.71
N GLU A 81 -12.14 8.10 -22.91
CA GLU A 81 -10.74 8.51 -23.09
C GLU A 81 -10.44 9.90 -22.51
N ALA A 82 -11.41 10.82 -22.52
CA ALA A 82 -11.25 12.10 -21.83
C ALA A 82 -11.18 11.89 -20.31
N ALA A 83 -11.93 10.93 -19.77
CA ALA A 83 -11.91 10.60 -18.35
C ALA A 83 -10.57 9.99 -17.91
N LEU A 84 -9.95 9.13 -18.73
CA LEU A 84 -8.59 8.66 -18.44
C LEU A 84 -7.58 9.83 -18.41
N ARG A 85 -7.74 10.83 -19.28
CA ARG A 85 -6.91 12.05 -19.28
C ARG A 85 -7.15 12.93 -18.05
N VAL A 86 -8.38 12.97 -17.53
CA VAL A 86 -8.68 13.62 -16.25
C VAL A 86 -7.86 12.98 -15.13
N LEU A 87 -7.87 11.64 -15.02
CA LEU A 87 -7.10 10.93 -13.99
C LEU A 87 -5.59 11.18 -14.11
N VAL A 88 -5.05 11.25 -15.34
CA VAL A 88 -3.65 11.63 -15.56
C VAL A 88 -3.37 13.07 -15.14
N ALA A 89 -4.32 13.99 -15.34
CA ALA A 89 -4.15 15.40 -15.00
C ALA A 89 -4.28 15.68 -13.50
N ILE A 90 -5.17 14.97 -12.79
CA ILE A 90 -5.29 15.03 -11.33
C ILE A 90 -3.97 14.59 -10.68
N ASP A 91 -3.30 13.59 -11.28
CA ASP A 91 -1.99 13.10 -10.87
C ASP A 91 -1.90 12.85 -9.35
N SER A 92 -2.89 12.11 -8.81
CA SER A 92 -2.93 11.69 -7.41
C SER A 92 -2.76 10.18 -7.23
N ASP A 93 -2.59 9.71 -5.99
CA ASP A 93 -2.47 8.27 -5.68
C ASP A 93 -3.82 7.55 -5.88
N ALA A 94 -4.94 8.23 -5.63
CA ALA A 94 -6.27 7.74 -5.99
C ALA A 94 -6.40 7.55 -7.50
N SER A 95 -5.99 8.55 -8.29
CA SER A 95 -6.01 8.48 -9.76
C SER A 95 -5.17 7.32 -10.30
N LEU A 96 -3.97 7.14 -9.74
CA LEU A 96 -3.08 6.02 -10.09
C LEU A 96 -3.72 4.66 -9.78
N THR A 97 -4.39 4.55 -8.64
CA THR A 97 -5.09 3.32 -8.24
C THR A 97 -6.27 3.02 -9.16
N VAL A 98 -7.08 4.02 -9.49
CA VAL A 98 -8.22 3.89 -10.42
C VAL A 98 -7.73 3.47 -11.81
N LEU A 99 -6.72 4.15 -12.35
CA LEU A 99 -6.12 3.81 -13.65
C LEU A 99 -5.56 2.38 -13.66
N HIS A 100 -4.87 1.98 -12.60
CA HIS A 100 -4.35 0.62 -12.47
C HIS A 100 -5.49 -0.40 -12.44
N ARG A 101 -6.54 -0.21 -11.63
CA ARG A 101 -7.71 -1.10 -11.56
C ARG A 101 -8.38 -1.25 -12.92
N ILE A 102 -8.59 -0.15 -13.64
CA ILE A 102 -9.15 -0.15 -15.00
C ILE A 102 -8.24 -0.94 -15.94
N SER A 103 -6.92 -0.71 -15.89
CA SER A 103 -5.97 -1.42 -16.75
C SER A 103 -5.98 -2.94 -16.51
N GLN A 104 -6.28 -3.40 -15.29
CA GLN A 104 -6.37 -4.83 -15.01
C GLN A 104 -7.70 -5.42 -15.45
N GLN A 105 -8.82 -4.75 -15.14
CA GLN A 105 -10.15 -5.33 -15.19
C GLN A 105 -10.96 -5.00 -16.45
N ALA A 106 -10.56 -4.00 -17.24
CA ALA A 106 -11.28 -3.63 -18.46
C ALA A 106 -11.29 -4.79 -19.48
N LYS A 107 -12.49 -5.20 -19.92
CA LYS A 107 -12.65 -6.26 -20.92
C LYS A 107 -12.28 -5.79 -22.34
N ALA A 108 -12.43 -4.49 -22.63
CA ALA A 108 -12.11 -3.93 -23.94
C ALA A 108 -10.59 -3.72 -24.10
N LYS A 109 -9.98 -4.41 -25.06
CA LYS A 109 -8.51 -4.42 -25.27
C LYS A 109 -7.92 -3.02 -25.55
N ALA A 110 -8.61 -2.20 -26.35
CA ALA A 110 -8.16 -0.83 -26.65
C ALA A 110 -8.15 0.05 -25.38
N PHE A 111 -9.22 -0.03 -24.59
CA PHE A 111 -9.34 0.74 -23.36
C PHE A 111 -8.33 0.30 -22.29
N LYS A 112 -8.12 -1.02 -22.16
CA LYS A 112 -7.06 -1.59 -21.33
C LYS A 112 -5.69 -1.03 -21.69
N LYS A 113 -5.37 -0.96 -22.99
CA LYS A 113 -4.11 -0.39 -23.48
C LYS A 113 -3.98 1.10 -23.12
N HIS A 114 -5.03 1.89 -23.30
CA HIS A 114 -5.02 3.33 -22.96
C HIS A 114 -4.82 3.55 -21.45
N ALA A 115 -5.52 2.79 -20.61
CA ALA A 115 -5.30 2.84 -19.16
C ALA A 115 -3.88 2.43 -18.77
N SER A 116 -3.30 1.39 -19.38
CA SER A 116 -1.90 1.01 -19.13
C SER A 116 -0.90 2.09 -19.54
N VAL A 117 -1.15 2.81 -20.64
CA VAL A 117 -0.32 3.96 -21.04
C VAL A 117 -0.44 5.09 -20.02
N ALA A 118 -1.65 5.38 -19.54
CA ALA A 118 -1.88 6.41 -18.51
C ALA A 118 -1.18 6.07 -17.18
N VAL A 119 -1.23 4.81 -16.73
CA VAL A 119 -0.46 4.35 -15.55
C VAL A 119 1.02 4.64 -15.76
N ARG A 120 1.57 4.25 -16.92
CA ARG A 120 2.98 4.47 -17.23
C ARG A 120 3.36 5.96 -17.27
N GLN A 121 2.49 6.81 -17.80
CA GLN A 121 2.72 8.26 -17.82
C GLN A 121 2.89 8.82 -16.41
N ILE A 122 2.01 8.44 -15.48
CA ILE A 122 2.10 8.89 -14.07
C ILE A 122 3.35 8.30 -13.40
N THR A 123 3.61 7.00 -13.55
CA THR A 123 4.78 6.38 -12.90
C THR A 123 6.10 6.94 -13.42
N ASP A 124 6.22 7.15 -14.73
CA ASP A 124 7.44 7.69 -15.35
C ASP A 124 7.62 9.18 -15.00
N ALA A 125 6.53 9.98 -15.01
CA ALA A 125 6.59 11.41 -14.64
C ALA A 125 6.98 11.63 -13.17
N ARG A 126 6.53 10.74 -12.28
CA ARG A 126 6.87 10.79 -10.85
C ARG A 126 8.14 10.01 -10.49
N GLY A 127 8.77 9.33 -11.45
CA GLY A 127 9.98 8.52 -11.22
C GLY A 127 9.78 7.37 -10.23
N LEU A 128 8.57 6.83 -10.13
CA LEU A 128 8.25 5.81 -9.12
C LEU A 128 8.93 4.48 -9.42
N THR A 129 9.58 3.91 -8.41
CA THR A 129 10.01 2.51 -8.44
C THR A 129 8.81 1.57 -8.35
N ASN A 130 9.01 0.29 -8.72
CA ASN A 130 7.97 -0.74 -8.59
C ASN A 130 7.46 -0.88 -7.14
N GLU A 131 8.34 -0.69 -6.16
CA GLU A 131 7.97 -0.80 -4.75
C GLU A 131 7.14 0.41 -4.31
N GLU A 132 7.53 1.62 -4.72
CA GLU A 132 6.77 2.84 -4.43
C GLU A 132 5.42 2.88 -5.14
N PHE A 133 5.36 2.32 -6.35
CA PHE A 133 4.11 2.10 -7.06
C PHE A 133 3.20 1.15 -6.28
N ALA A 134 3.73 0.00 -5.85
CA ALA A 134 2.95 -0.98 -5.12
C ALA A 134 2.54 -0.51 -3.70
N ASP A 135 3.26 0.42 -3.06
CA ASP A 135 2.82 1.05 -1.80
C ASP A 135 1.55 1.88 -1.99
N ARG A 136 1.40 2.52 -3.15
CA ARG A 136 0.27 3.41 -3.47
C ARG A 136 -0.97 2.68 -3.96
N LEU A 137 -0.84 1.41 -4.36
CA LEU A 137 -1.94 0.60 -4.87
C LEU A 137 -2.72 -0.14 -3.77
N VAL A 138 -2.41 0.08 -2.50
CA VAL A 138 -3.16 -0.54 -1.41
C VAL A 138 -4.59 -0.01 -1.44
N PRO A 139 -5.61 -0.89 -1.57
CA PRO A 139 -6.99 -0.45 -1.59
C PRO A 139 -7.42 0.04 -0.19
N ASP A 140 -8.23 1.08 -0.14
CA ASP A 140 -8.86 1.55 1.11
C ASP A 140 -10.19 0.84 1.42
N PHE A 141 -10.73 0.08 0.46
CA PHE A 141 -12.04 -0.58 0.49
C PHE A 141 -13.22 0.36 0.83
N GLY A 142 -13.10 1.65 0.51
CA GLY A 142 -14.13 2.65 0.84
C GLY A 142 -14.24 2.98 2.32
N LEU A 143 -13.22 2.67 3.13
CA LEU A 143 -13.22 2.91 4.57
C LEU A 143 -12.81 4.34 4.97
N ARG A 144 -12.44 5.20 4.01
CA ARG A 144 -11.77 6.48 4.28
C ARG A 144 -12.59 7.46 5.14
N GLU A 145 -13.89 7.56 4.89
CA GLU A 145 -14.74 8.58 5.55
C GLU A 145 -15.19 8.19 6.96
N THR A 146 -15.46 6.90 7.21
CA THR A 146 -16.07 6.45 8.48
C THR A 146 -15.27 5.37 9.20
N GLY A 147 -14.17 4.90 8.62
CA GLY A 147 -13.45 3.71 9.06
C GLY A 147 -14.27 2.42 8.94
N ALA A 148 -15.41 2.48 8.25
CA ALA A 148 -16.40 1.42 8.21
C ALA A 148 -17.09 1.32 6.85
N MET A 149 -17.61 0.12 6.55
CA MET A 149 -18.40 -0.18 5.36
C MET A 149 -19.81 -0.61 5.78
N ILE A 150 -20.82 -0.18 5.05
CA ILE A 150 -22.20 -0.62 5.24
C ILE A 150 -22.54 -1.76 4.28
N VAL A 151 -23.11 -2.82 4.82
CA VAL A 151 -23.68 -3.94 4.06
C VAL A 151 -25.19 -3.90 4.22
N ASP A 152 -25.90 -3.41 3.20
CA ASP A 152 -27.36 -3.22 3.21
C ASP A 152 -28.09 -4.46 2.68
N TYR A 153 -28.99 -5.05 3.50
CA TYR A 153 -29.89 -6.14 3.12
C TYR A 153 -31.34 -5.64 2.89
N GLY A 154 -31.56 -4.33 2.88
CA GLY A 154 -32.86 -3.67 2.72
C GLY A 154 -33.65 -3.62 4.02
N THR A 155 -33.94 -4.77 4.63
CA THR A 155 -34.70 -4.85 5.89
C THR A 155 -33.84 -4.69 7.14
N ARG A 156 -32.53 -4.84 6.99
CA ARG A 156 -31.49 -4.64 8.01
C ARG A 156 -30.19 -4.29 7.31
N ALA A 157 -29.27 -3.69 8.05
CA ALA A 157 -27.92 -3.41 7.57
C ALA A 157 -26.88 -3.81 8.61
N PHE A 158 -25.63 -3.97 8.16
CA PHE A 158 -24.50 -4.29 9.01
C PHE A 158 -23.38 -3.28 8.79
N LEU A 159 -22.73 -2.90 9.89
CA LEU A 159 -21.53 -2.07 9.87
C LEU A 159 -20.32 -2.99 9.98
N VAL A 160 -19.40 -2.89 9.02
CA VAL A 160 -18.16 -3.66 8.97
C VAL A 160 -17.00 -2.71 9.23
N ARG A 161 -16.25 -2.95 10.30
CA ARG A 161 -15.02 -2.23 10.64
C ARG A 161 -13.82 -3.15 10.51
N ILE A 162 -12.62 -2.60 10.50
CA ILE A 162 -11.38 -3.39 10.50
C ILE A 162 -10.68 -3.23 11.85
N ASP A 163 -10.21 -4.34 12.41
CA ASP A 163 -9.42 -4.33 13.63
C ASP A 163 -7.92 -4.09 13.36
N GLN A 164 -7.14 -3.98 14.44
CA GLN A 164 -5.69 -3.77 14.37
C GLN A 164 -4.93 -4.93 13.69
N ARG A 165 -5.56 -6.09 13.50
CA ARG A 165 -5.01 -7.27 12.82
C ARG A 165 -5.46 -7.37 11.36
N LEU A 166 -6.10 -6.32 10.84
CA LEU A 166 -6.69 -6.30 9.52
C LEU A 166 -7.77 -7.39 9.32
N CYS A 167 -8.47 -7.73 10.40
CA CYS A 167 -9.63 -8.62 10.35
C CYS A 167 -10.93 -7.80 10.35
N PRO A 168 -11.93 -8.18 9.54
CA PRO A 168 -13.22 -7.51 9.55
C PRO A 168 -14.02 -7.87 10.81
N LEU A 169 -14.52 -6.85 11.51
CA LEU A 169 -15.46 -6.93 12.61
C LEU A 169 -16.85 -6.53 12.10
N VAL A 170 -17.86 -7.35 12.40
CA VAL A 170 -19.23 -7.12 11.92
C VAL A 170 -20.12 -6.70 13.08
N PHE A 171 -20.91 -5.66 12.88
CA PHE A 171 -21.90 -5.17 13.83
C PHE A 171 -23.27 -5.04 13.15
N ASP A 172 -24.34 -5.20 13.91
CA ASP A 172 -25.65 -4.70 13.50
C ASP A 172 -25.59 -3.17 13.33
N ALA A 173 -26.13 -2.66 12.23
CA ALA A 173 -26.20 -1.23 11.97
C ALA A 173 -27.60 -0.69 12.31
N VAL A 174 -27.64 0.43 13.03
CA VAL A 174 -28.85 1.21 13.29
C VAL A 174 -28.66 2.63 12.77
N PRO A 175 -29.71 3.31 12.29
CA PRO A 175 -29.60 4.72 11.92
C PRO A 175 -29.13 5.54 13.12
N ASP A 176 -28.21 6.47 12.90
CA ASP A 176 -27.83 7.47 13.89
C ASP A 176 -28.66 8.75 13.77
N ASP A 177 -28.53 9.64 14.75
CA ASP A 177 -29.27 10.91 14.82
C ASP A 177 -28.87 11.92 13.71
N CYS A 178 -27.77 11.64 13.00
CA CYS A 178 -27.20 12.48 11.94
C CYS A 178 -27.51 11.93 10.53
N GLY A 179 -28.32 10.87 10.42
CA GLY A 179 -28.65 10.23 9.14
C GLY A 179 -27.58 9.24 8.63
N GLY A 180 -26.57 8.94 9.45
CA GLY A 180 -25.58 7.88 9.24
C GLY A 180 -25.97 6.57 9.93
N TRP A 181 -24.96 5.75 10.23
CA TRP A 181 -25.14 4.42 10.82
C TRP A 181 -24.26 4.22 12.06
N ALA A 182 -24.86 3.81 13.16
CA ALA A 182 -24.16 3.44 14.39
C ALA A 182 -24.08 1.90 14.56
N ALA A 183 -23.00 1.44 15.19
CA ALA A 183 -22.86 0.05 15.59
C ALA A 183 -23.72 -0.25 16.82
N ALA A 184 -24.47 -1.36 16.80
CA ALA A 184 -25.24 -1.83 17.94
C ALA A 184 -24.67 -3.15 18.50
N GLY A 185 -25.07 -4.29 17.93
CA GLY A 185 -24.67 -5.63 18.39
C GLY A 185 -23.48 -6.18 17.62
N SER A 186 -22.47 -6.73 18.29
CA SER A 186 -21.34 -7.40 17.62
C SER A 186 -21.72 -8.80 17.12
N ARG A 187 -21.20 -9.17 15.94
CA ARG A 187 -21.38 -10.48 15.31
C ARG A 187 -20.03 -11.08 14.95
N LYS A 188 -19.91 -12.39 15.15
CA LYS A 188 -18.70 -13.15 14.76
C LYS A 188 -18.49 -13.21 13.24
N VAL A 189 -19.58 -13.21 12.48
CA VAL A 189 -19.58 -13.29 11.01
C VAL A 189 -20.77 -12.53 10.46
N LEU A 190 -20.66 -12.07 9.21
CA LEU A 190 -21.79 -11.51 8.47
C LEU A 190 -22.87 -12.60 8.27
N PRO A 191 -24.12 -12.38 8.70
CA PRO A 191 -25.20 -13.35 8.51
C PRO A 191 -25.46 -13.60 7.02
N ARG A 192 -25.76 -14.85 6.65
CA ARG A 192 -26.22 -15.15 5.28
C ARG A 192 -27.57 -14.47 5.03
N PRO A 193 -27.83 -14.02 3.78
CA PRO A 193 -29.16 -13.59 3.36
C PRO A 193 -30.20 -14.67 3.62
N THR A 194 -31.38 -14.24 4.05
CA THR A 194 -32.55 -15.08 4.35
C THR A 194 -33.74 -14.64 3.52
N ALA A 195 -34.79 -15.45 3.42
CA ALA A 195 -35.99 -15.12 2.64
C ALA A 195 -36.76 -13.86 3.10
N LYS A 196 -36.42 -13.30 4.28
CA LYS A 196 -36.98 -12.04 4.80
C LYS A 196 -36.18 -10.80 4.38
N ASP A 197 -35.00 -11.01 3.83
CA ASP A 197 -34.14 -9.93 3.33
C ASP A 197 -34.51 -9.61 1.87
N ASP A 198 -34.20 -8.38 1.43
CA ASP A 198 -34.30 -8.01 0.03
C ASP A 198 -33.24 -8.78 -0.76
N GLN A 199 -33.65 -9.76 -1.57
CA GLN A 199 -32.70 -10.64 -2.26
C GLN A 199 -31.85 -9.91 -3.29
N ASP A 200 -32.39 -8.87 -3.91
CA ASP A 200 -31.69 -8.10 -4.95
C ASP A 200 -30.57 -7.24 -4.35
N LYS A 201 -30.67 -6.89 -3.06
CA LYS A 201 -29.62 -6.20 -2.29
C LYS A 201 -28.72 -7.16 -1.52
N ALA A 202 -29.32 -8.06 -0.75
CA ALA A 202 -28.62 -8.87 0.24
C ALA A 202 -27.68 -9.91 -0.39
N VAL A 203 -28.08 -10.53 -1.51
CA VAL A 203 -27.24 -11.56 -2.17
C VAL A 203 -25.96 -10.94 -2.75
N PRO A 204 -26.02 -9.85 -3.55
CA PRO A 204 -24.82 -9.15 -3.99
C PRO A 204 -23.96 -8.63 -2.84
N ALA A 205 -24.57 -7.96 -1.85
CA ALA A 205 -23.83 -7.37 -0.74
C ALA A 205 -23.07 -8.42 0.10
N TYR A 206 -23.67 -9.61 0.30
CA TYR A 206 -22.99 -10.73 0.98
C TYR A 206 -21.83 -11.29 0.15
N GLN A 207 -22.00 -11.39 -1.18
CA GLN A 207 -20.95 -11.85 -2.10
C GLN A 207 -19.77 -10.87 -2.13
N ASP A 208 -20.06 -9.57 -2.23
CA ASP A 208 -19.07 -8.50 -2.21
C ASP A 208 -18.29 -8.47 -0.89
N HIS A 209 -18.98 -8.60 0.24
CA HIS A 209 -18.32 -8.71 1.55
C HIS A 209 -17.41 -9.96 1.64
N THR A 210 -17.85 -11.08 1.08
CA THR A 210 -17.04 -12.32 1.06
C THR A 210 -15.78 -12.12 0.22
N ALA A 211 -15.90 -11.51 -0.97
CA ALA A 211 -14.76 -11.17 -1.81
C ALA A 211 -13.82 -10.16 -1.11
N PHE A 212 -14.38 -9.12 -0.50
CA PHE A 212 -13.65 -8.15 0.31
C PHE A 212 -12.81 -8.82 1.39
N LYS A 213 -13.38 -9.76 2.16
CA LYS A 213 -12.66 -10.48 3.22
C LYS A 213 -11.44 -11.24 2.68
N GLU A 214 -11.56 -11.92 1.55
CA GLU A 214 -10.45 -12.67 0.95
C GLU A 214 -9.36 -11.74 0.39
N ILE A 215 -9.75 -10.63 -0.24
CA ILE A 215 -8.80 -9.62 -0.72
C ILE A 215 -8.09 -8.98 0.46
N LEU A 216 -8.81 -8.53 1.49
CA LEU A 216 -8.25 -7.93 2.71
C LEU A 216 -7.23 -8.86 3.37
N LYS A 217 -7.55 -10.15 3.52
CA LYS A 217 -6.63 -11.14 4.09
C LYS A 217 -5.35 -11.26 3.27
N THR A 218 -5.45 -11.27 1.95
CA THR A 218 -4.29 -11.35 1.05
C THR A 218 -3.47 -10.06 1.12
N THR A 219 -4.12 -8.90 1.06
CA THR A 219 -3.49 -7.58 1.21
C THR A 219 -2.76 -7.47 2.55
N ALA A 220 -3.38 -7.85 3.66
CA ALA A 220 -2.75 -7.82 4.98
C ALA A 220 -1.48 -8.67 5.04
N ALA A 221 -1.53 -9.89 4.50
CA ALA A 221 -0.39 -10.79 4.46
C ALA A 221 0.76 -10.24 3.58
N ASP A 222 0.43 -9.64 2.44
CA ASP A 222 1.42 -9.09 1.53
C ASP A 222 2.06 -7.82 2.10
N GLN A 223 1.27 -6.89 2.65
CA GLN A 223 1.81 -5.67 3.26
C GLN A 223 2.63 -5.95 4.51
N THR A 224 2.25 -6.95 5.32
CA THR A 224 3.08 -7.42 6.45
C THR A 224 4.46 -7.88 5.97
N LYS A 225 4.52 -8.71 4.92
CA LYS A 225 5.79 -9.17 4.34
C LYS A 225 6.62 -8.02 3.77
N ARG A 226 5.97 -7.04 3.13
CA ARG A 226 6.66 -5.88 2.54
C ARG A 226 7.25 -4.96 3.60
N LEU A 227 6.55 -4.75 4.71
CA LEU A 227 7.07 -3.99 5.85
C LEU A 227 8.24 -4.72 6.53
N GLU A 228 8.15 -6.05 6.68
CA GLU A 228 9.28 -6.84 7.17
C GLU A 228 10.49 -6.75 6.21
N GLN A 229 10.24 -6.85 4.91
CA GLN A 229 11.28 -6.67 3.89
C GLN A 229 11.91 -5.28 3.96
N ALA A 230 11.11 -4.23 4.11
CA ALA A 230 11.59 -2.85 4.25
C ALA A 230 12.47 -2.66 5.50
N MET A 231 12.11 -3.30 6.61
CA MET A 231 12.95 -3.34 7.81
C MET A 231 14.32 -3.96 7.52
N VAL A 232 14.34 -5.10 6.82
CA VAL A 232 15.56 -5.87 6.54
C VAL A 232 16.42 -5.24 5.45
N SER A 233 15.81 -4.63 4.43
CA SER A 233 16.53 -3.94 3.34
C SER A 233 16.96 -2.53 3.73
N GLY A 234 16.45 -1.99 4.84
CA GLY A 234 16.75 -0.63 5.25
C GLY A 234 16.02 0.43 4.41
N ARG A 235 14.88 0.10 3.81
CA ARG A 235 14.09 1.06 3.01
C ARG A 235 13.60 2.23 3.87
N ARG A 236 13.62 3.42 3.29
CA ARG A 236 13.22 4.68 3.93
C ARG A 236 12.20 5.43 3.08
N TRP A 237 11.40 6.26 3.75
CA TRP A 237 10.46 7.19 3.16
C TRP A 237 10.66 8.55 3.80
N SER A 238 10.35 9.63 3.09
CA SER A 238 10.21 10.93 3.76
C SER A 238 9.02 10.91 4.71
N SER A 239 9.07 11.70 5.77
CA SER A 239 8.00 11.84 6.77
C SER A 239 6.64 12.13 6.12
N ALA A 240 6.60 12.99 5.10
CA ALA A 240 5.37 13.32 4.37
C ALA A 240 4.81 12.12 3.59
N VAL A 241 5.66 11.32 2.95
CA VAL A 241 5.24 10.10 2.24
C VAL A 241 4.80 9.04 3.24
N HIS A 242 5.54 8.88 4.33
CA HIS A 242 5.18 7.95 5.41
C HIS A 242 3.82 8.28 6.03
N GLN A 243 3.56 9.57 6.29
CA GLN A 243 2.28 10.05 6.80
C GLN A 243 1.11 9.59 5.91
N ARG A 244 1.17 9.87 4.61
CA ARG A 244 0.10 9.53 3.66
C ARG A 244 -0.09 8.02 3.50
N LEU A 245 1.02 7.28 3.35
CA LEU A 245 0.96 5.85 3.02
C LEU A 245 0.63 4.96 4.24
N PHE A 246 1.07 5.37 5.43
CA PHE A 246 1.00 4.52 6.61
C PHE A 246 0.16 5.10 7.74
N VAL A 247 0.15 6.41 7.97
CA VAL A 247 -0.56 7.00 9.12
C VAL A 247 -2.02 7.33 8.75
N GLU A 248 -2.24 7.94 7.59
CA GLU A 248 -3.56 8.38 7.12
C GLU A 248 -4.33 7.29 6.36
N HIS A 249 -3.61 6.30 5.84
CA HIS A 249 -4.24 5.26 5.03
C HIS A 249 -5.12 4.34 5.91
N PRO A 250 -6.41 4.12 5.55
CA PRO A 250 -7.38 3.42 6.40
C PRO A 250 -6.96 2.01 6.86
N LEU A 251 -6.28 1.25 5.99
CA LEU A 251 -5.71 -0.05 6.34
C LEU A 251 -4.31 0.03 6.95
N MET A 252 -3.38 0.71 6.29
CA MET A 252 -1.96 0.64 6.65
C MET A 252 -1.67 1.20 8.04
N GLN A 253 -2.49 2.12 8.54
CA GLN A 253 -2.41 2.64 9.91
C GLN A 253 -2.44 1.54 10.96
N HIS A 254 -3.22 0.47 10.73
CA HIS A 254 -3.32 -0.63 11.68
C HIS A 254 -2.00 -1.42 11.77
N LEU A 255 -1.29 -1.58 10.65
CA LEU A 255 0.04 -2.21 10.66
C LEU A 255 1.11 -1.27 11.20
N ALA A 256 1.05 0.01 10.81
CA ALA A 256 2.06 0.99 11.15
C ALA A 256 2.13 1.29 12.65
N ARG A 257 0.98 1.36 13.34
CA ARG A 257 0.87 1.54 14.80
C ARG A 257 1.45 0.38 15.60
N ARG A 258 1.57 -0.80 14.98
CA ARG A 258 2.08 -2.02 15.60
C ARG A 258 3.57 -2.24 15.32
N LEU A 259 4.27 -1.19 14.89
CA LEU A 259 5.68 -1.21 14.56
C LEU A 259 6.40 -0.04 15.22
N VAL A 260 7.67 -0.27 15.55
CA VAL A 260 8.61 0.82 15.88
C VAL A 260 9.24 1.32 14.59
N TRP A 261 9.41 2.63 14.48
CA TRP A 261 10.01 3.33 13.36
C TRP A 261 11.30 4.01 13.82
N VAL A 262 12.23 4.24 12.90
CA VAL A 262 13.47 5.00 13.13
C VAL A 262 13.46 6.26 12.31
N ILE A 263 14.10 7.29 12.86
CA ILE A 263 14.43 8.55 12.19
C ILE A 263 15.87 8.44 11.71
N VAL A 264 16.12 8.85 10.48
CA VAL A 264 17.41 8.73 9.83
C VAL A 264 17.82 10.10 9.30
N ASP A 265 19.06 10.50 9.58
CA ASP A 265 19.64 11.74 9.07
C ASP A 265 20.15 11.60 7.63
N GLU A 266 20.69 12.68 7.08
CA GLU A 266 21.26 12.72 5.73
C GLU A 266 22.48 11.80 5.56
N ALA A 267 23.19 11.48 6.65
CA ALA A 267 24.33 10.57 6.64
C ALA A 267 23.90 9.09 6.66
N GLY A 268 22.60 8.82 6.86
CA GLY A 268 22.06 7.47 6.98
C GLY A 268 22.12 6.91 8.40
N GLU A 269 22.47 7.74 9.38
CA GLU A 269 22.56 7.34 10.79
C GLU A 269 21.21 7.49 11.49
N VAL A 270 20.96 6.57 12.42
CA VAL A 270 19.70 6.55 13.17
C VAL A 270 19.80 7.53 14.33
N THR A 271 18.97 8.57 14.31
CA THR A 271 18.99 9.65 15.30
C THR A 271 17.89 9.52 16.35
N GLY A 272 16.91 8.67 16.12
CA GLY A 272 15.82 8.41 17.06
C GLY A 272 14.90 7.29 16.60
N SER A 273 13.94 6.95 17.46
CA SER A 273 12.91 5.95 17.20
C SER A 273 11.57 6.39 17.77
N PHE A 274 10.47 5.98 17.15
CA PHE A 274 9.12 6.33 17.56
C PHE A 274 8.11 5.24 17.25
N ARG A 275 6.96 5.29 17.92
CA ARG A 275 5.73 4.55 17.58
C ARG A 275 4.66 5.52 17.07
N ILE A 276 3.63 4.99 16.43
CA ILE A 276 2.43 5.75 16.07
C ILE A 276 1.33 5.42 17.08
N ALA A 277 0.76 6.44 17.71
CA ALA A 277 -0.33 6.30 18.68
C ALA A 277 -1.71 6.13 17.99
N GLU A 278 -2.77 5.93 18.78
CA GLU A 278 -4.12 5.65 18.25
C GLU A 278 -4.74 6.83 17.50
N ASP A 279 -4.35 8.06 17.85
CA ASP A 279 -4.75 9.30 17.18
C ASP A 279 -3.87 9.64 15.96
N GLY A 280 -2.87 8.80 15.65
CA GLY A 280 -1.92 9.02 14.57
C GLY A 280 -0.72 9.89 14.94
N SER A 281 -0.64 10.42 16.16
CA SER A 281 0.53 11.13 16.65
C SER A 281 1.75 10.20 16.77
N ARG A 282 2.94 10.77 16.76
CA ARG A 282 4.21 10.03 16.88
C ARG A 282 4.75 10.24 18.29
N ALA A 283 5.17 9.17 18.93
CA ALA A 283 5.68 9.20 20.29
C ALA A 283 6.99 8.42 20.41
N ASP A 284 7.96 8.95 21.15
CA ASP A 284 9.24 8.29 21.42
C ASP A 284 9.11 7.20 22.50
N ILE A 285 10.25 6.69 23.00
CA ILE A 285 10.27 5.65 24.03
C ILE A 285 9.73 6.13 25.39
N ASN A 286 9.74 7.45 25.63
CA ASN A 286 9.25 8.08 26.85
C ASN A 286 7.81 8.58 26.71
N ASP A 287 7.12 8.20 25.61
CA ASP A 287 5.81 8.72 25.22
C ASP A 287 5.78 10.25 24.97
N GLU A 288 6.93 10.86 24.66
CA GLU A 288 7.01 12.27 24.26
C GLU A 288 6.71 12.45 22.77
N VAL A 289 6.02 13.53 22.42
CA VAL A 289 5.61 13.81 21.04
C VAL A 289 6.83 14.06 20.15
N VAL A 290 6.85 13.39 19.00
CA VAL A 290 7.92 13.50 17.99
C VAL A 290 7.41 14.25 16.76
N GLU A 291 7.90 15.48 16.59
CA GLU A 291 7.66 16.29 15.40
C GLU A 291 8.77 16.06 14.36
N LEU A 292 8.39 15.80 13.09
CA LEU A 292 9.35 15.58 12.00
C LEU A 292 9.07 16.54 10.85
N ALA A 293 10.12 17.12 10.28
CA ALA A 293 10.01 17.85 9.02
C ALA A 293 9.60 16.90 7.88
N ASP A 294 8.91 17.43 6.87
CA ASP A 294 8.32 16.65 5.78
C ASP A 294 9.32 15.77 5.01
N ASP A 295 10.57 16.23 4.91
CA ASP A 295 11.68 15.59 4.20
C ASP A 295 12.50 14.65 5.09
N THR A 296 12.29 14.66 6.40
CA THR A 296 12.99 13.77 7.35
C THR A 296 12.77 12.30 6.96
N LEU A 297 13.85 11.54 6.86
CA LEU A 297 13.75 10.13 6.47
C LEU A 297 13.36 9.27 7.67
N VAL A 298 12.39 8.39 7.43
CA VAL A 298 11.92 7.40 8.40
C VAL A 298 11.87 6.01 7.79
N GLY A 299 11.96 4.98 8.62
CA GLY A 299 11.81 3.60 8.17
C GLY A 299 11.46 2.66 9.31
N VAL A 300 11.10 1.43 8.97
CA VAL A 300 10.79 0.41 9.99
C VAL A 300 12.06 0.09 10.78
N ALA A 301 11.98 0.16 12.10
CA ALA A 301 13.12 -0.07 12.98
C ALA A 301 13.56 -1.53 12.92
N HIS A 302 14.84 -1.78 12.60
CA HIS A 302 15.47 -3.06 12.87
C HIS A 302 16.12 -2.98 14.26
N PRO A 303 16.10 -4.05 15.09
CA PRO A 303 16.73 -4.04 16.42
C PRO A 303 18.18 -3.54 16.46
N VAL A 304 18.95 -3.82 15.40
CA VAL A 304 20.33 -3.33 15.25
C VAL A 304 20.46 -1.80 15.32
N HIS A 305 19.42 -1.06 14.90
CA HIS A 305 19.38 0.41 14.94
C HIS A 305 19.10 0.95 16.35
N MET A 306 18.41 0.17 17.17
CA MET A 306 17.94 0.58 18.50
C MET A 306 18.87 0.08 19.61
N GLY A 307 19.63 -0.99 19.36
CA GLY A 307 20.55 -1.55 20.33
C GLY A 307 19.84 -1.93 21.63
N GLN A 308 20.29 -1.36 22.75
CA GLN A 308 19.73 -1.63 24.08
C GLN A 308 18.27 -1.18 24.22
N SER A 309 17.88 -0.08 23.57
CA SER A 309 16.50 0.44 23.62
C SER A 309 15.47 -0.52 23.01
N THR A 310 15.91 -1.53 22.24
CA THR A 310 15.02 -2.60 21.74
C THR A 310 14.23 -3.27 22.87
N ARG A 311 14.85 -3.47 24.03
CA ARG A 311 14.19 -4.11 25.18
C ARG A 311 13.16 -3.17 25.83
N GLU A 312 13.46 -1.88 25.89
CA GLU A 312 12.55 -0.87 26.41
C GLU A 312 11.32 -0.77 25.52
N TRP A 313 11.51 -0.72 24.20
CA TRP A 313 10.42 -0.79 23.23
C TRP A 313 9.59 -2.06 23.37
N ALA A 314 10.22 -3.20 23.61
CA ALA A 314 9.51 -4.47 23.80
C ALA A 314 8.63 -4.45 25.06
N ASN A 315 9.13 -3.87 26.15
CA ASN A 315 8.34 -3.68 27.37
C ASN A 315 7.18 -2.71 27.13
N LEU A 316 7.44 -1.56 26.51
CA LEU A 316 6.40 -0.58 26.19
C LEU A 316 5.31 -1.20 25.32
N PHE A 317 5.67 -1.95 24.28
CA PHE A 317 4.69 -2.66 23.45
C PHE A 317 3.90 -3.69 24.24
N ALA A 318 4.52 -4.39 25.19
CA ALA A 318 3.80 -5.32 26.07
C ALA A 318 2.82 -4.59 27.00
N ASP A 319 3.22 -3.44 27.57
CA ASP A 319 2.39 -2.63 28.47
C ASP A 319 1.15 -2.06 27.75
N TYR A 320 1.30 -1.67 26.48
CA TYR A 320 0.20 -1.23 25.61
C TYR A 320 -0.53 -2.40 24.91
N GLU A 321 -0.19 -3.66 25.20
CA GLU A 321 -0.73 -4.87 24.56
C GLU A 321 -0.60 -4.89 23.02
N ILE A 322 0.41 -4.20 22.48
CA ILE A 322 0.70 -4.09 21.06
C ILE A 322 1.47 -5.33 20.60
N LEU A 323 0.83 -6.14 19.75
CA LEU A 323 1.49 -7.28 19.10
C LEU A 323 2.06 -6.87 17.75
N ALA A 324 3.37 -6.95 17.55
CA ALA A 324 3.96 -6.66 16.24
C ALA A 324 3.44 -7.63 15.14
N PRO A 325 3.30 -7.18 13.88
CA PRO A 325 2.78 -8.02 12.79
C PRO A 325 3.80 -9.07 12.31
N PHE A 326 5.08 -8.92 12.64
CA PHE A 326 6.16 -9.88 12.44
C PHE A 326 7.17 -9.76 13.58
N GLN A 327 8.16 -10.65 13.64
CA GLN A 327 9.25 -10.57 14.63
C GLN A 327 10.12 -9.34 14.35
N GLN A 328 9.74 -8.20 14.95
CA GLN A 328 10.51 -6.97 14.93
C GLN A 328 11.43 -6.92 16.15
N LEU A 329 10.89 -6.65 17.34
CA LEU A 329 11.67 -6.41 18.56
C LEU A 329 12.34 -7.66 19.12
N GLU A 330 11.76 -8.83 18.87
CA GLU A 330 12.33 -10.13 19.26
C GLU A 330 13.29 -10.72 18.22
N ARG A 331 13.48 -10.03 17.09
CA ARG A 331 14.32 -10.53 15.99
C ARG A 331 15.76 -10.67 16.47
N PRO A 332 16.41 -11.83 16.31
CA PRO A 332 17.83 -11.96 16.57
C PRO A 332 18.63 -11.04 15.64
N TRP A 333 19.60 -10.34 16.22
CA TRP A 333 20.50 -9.45 15.49
C TRP A 333 21.91 -9.55 16.08
N TRP A 334 22.88 -9.19 15.25
CA TRP A 334 24.30 -9.20 15.60
C TRP A 334 24.97 -7.98 14.98
N THR A 335 26.00 -7.48 15.65
CA THR A 335 27.00 -6.55 15.12
C THR A 335 28.31 -7.29 14.88
N ALA A 336 29.24 -6.70 14.13
CA ALA A 336 30.57 -7.28 13.92
C ALA A 336 31.29 -7.57 15.25
N ASP A 337 31.09 -6.71 16.25
CA ASP A 337 31.68 -6.85 17.58
C ASP A 337 30.88 -7.75 18.53
N SER A 338 29.73 -8.27 18.10
CA SER A 338 28.91 -9.14 18.94
C SER A 338 29.68 -10.44 19.26
N PRO A 339 29.84 -10.81 20.53
CA PRO A 339 30.41 -12.10 20.91
C PRO A 339 29.65 -13.24 20.22
N GLY A 340 30.37 -14.05 19.45
CA GLY A 340 29.79 -15.16 18.68
C GLY A 340 29.16 -14.77 17.34
N PHE A 341 29.47 -13.60 16.75
CA PHE A 341 29.06 -13.28 15.37
C PHE A 341 29.65 -14.29 14.36
N ALA A 342 30.93 -14.64 14.50
CA ALA A 342 31.55 -15.72 13.73
C ALA A 342 30.82 -17.05 13.95
N ASP A 343 30.53 -17.41 15.21
CA ASP A 343 29.75 -18.60 15.55
C ASP A 343 28.33 -18.55 14.96
N ALA A 344 27.71 -17.37 14.82
CA ALA A 344 26.38 -17.22 14.23
C ALA A 344 26.40 -17.53 12.73
N LEU A 345 27.45 -17.12 12.01
CA LEU A 345 27.68 -17.52 10.62
C LEU A 345 27.96 -19.03 10.51
N ASP A 346 28.78 -19.58 11.43
CA ASP A 346 29.06 -21.02 11.47
C ASP A 346 27.82 -21.86 11.80
N ARG A 347 26.90 -21.35 12.63
CA ARG A 347 25.59 -21.99 12.91
C ARG A 347 24.64 -22.01 11.72
N LEU A 348 24.92 -21.25 10.65
CA LEU A 348 24.21 -21.39 9.39
C LEU A 348 24.73 -22.62 8.62
N ALA A 349 26.00 -22.97 8.77
CA ALA A 349 26.55 -24.19 8.19
C ALA A 349 25.86 -25.43 8.80
N GLY A 350 25.60 -26.43 7.96
CA GLY A 350 24.84 -27.64 8.31
C GLY A 350 23.33 -27.46 8.36
N ARG A 351 22.78 -26.24 8.21
CA ARG A 351 21.32 -26.07 8.13
C ARG A 351 20.81 -26.53 6.78
N THR A 352 19.79 -27.39 6.83
CA THR A 352 19.08 -27.86 5.65
C THR A 352 17.79 -27.06 5.43
N VAL A 353 17.62 -26.53 4.23
CA VAL A 353 16.44 -25.77 3.79
C VAL A 353 15.87 -26.40 2.52
N ARG A 354 14.61 -26.09 2.18
CA ARG A 354 14.04 -26.52 0.89
C ARG A 354 14.63 -25.71 -0.26
N THR A 355 14.75 -26.31 -1.44
CA THR A 355 15.18 -25.62 -2.67
C THR A 355 14.37 -24.35 -2.92
N GLY A 356 13.05 -24.40 -2.73
CA GLY A 356 12.19 -23.21 -2.85
C GLY A 356 12.59 -22.03 -1.93
N THR A 357 13.20 -22.31 -0.76
CA THR A 357 13.73 -21.26 0.14
C THR A 357 14.96 -20.58 -0.45
N VAL A 358 15.87 -21.37 -1.03
CA VAL A 358 17.06 -20.85 -1.72
C VAL A 358 16.67 -20.04 -2.95
N LEU A 359 15.71 -20.53 -3.75
CA LEU A 359 15.19 -19.80 -4.89
C LEU A 359 14.56 -18.46 -4.46
N GLY A 360 13.89 -18.45 -3.31
CA GLY A 360 13.32 -17.26 -2.70
C GLY A 360 14.35 -16.18 -2.35
N LEU A 361 15.62 -16.53 -2.11
CA LEU A 361 16.68 -15.55 -1.81
C LEU A 361 16.89 -14.54 -2.94
N LYS A 362 16.55 -14.90 -4.18
CA LYS A 362 16.62 -13.97 -5.32
C LYS A 362 15.77 -12.71 -5.13
N ARG A 363 14.69 -12.79 -4.34
CA ARG A 363 13.83 -11.64 -3.98
C ARG A 363 14.48 -10.68 -2.98
N PHE A 364 15.58 -11.09 -2.36
CA PHE A 364 16.35 -10.31 -1.40
C PHE A 364 17.73 -9.94 -1.99
N ASP A 365 17.80 -9.72 -3.30
CA ASP A 365 19.00 -9.36 -4.07
C ASP A 365 20.17 -10.35 -4.00
N TRP A 366 19.90 -11.60 -3.62
CA TRP A 366 20.90 -12.66 -3.76
C TRP A 366 21.03 -13.06 -5.22
N ARG A 367 22.25 -12.98 -5.74
CA ARG A 367 22.61 -13.41 -7.08
C ARG A 367 23.20 -14.81 -7.03
N TRP A 368 22.80 -15.62 -7.98
CA TRP A 368 23.36 -16.95 -8.18
C TRP A 368 24.68 -16.84 -8.92
N GLN A 369 25.67 -17.58 -8.46
CA GLN A 369 26.93 -17.76 -9.18
C GLN A 369 26.98 -19.18 -9.72
N GLU A 370 27.02 -19.29 -11.04
CA GLU A 370 27.19 -20.57 -11.72
C GLU A 370 28.62 -21.06 -11.53
N THR A 371 28.77 -22.29 -11.05
CA THR A 371 30.07 -22.92 -10.79
C THR A 371 30.54 -23.76 -12.00
N GLY A 372 29.73 -23.80 -13.07
CA GLY A 372 29.97 -24.52 -14.32
C GLY A 372 28.96 -25.64 -14.56
N GLY A 373 28.62 -25.90 -15.83
CA GLY A 373 27.74 -27.01 -16.23
C GLY A 373 26.27 -26.84 -15.83
N GLY A 374 25.79 -25.60 -15.63
CA GLY A 374 24.42 -25.32 -15.21
C GLY A 374 24.13 -25.54 -13.72
N LEU A 375 25.17 -25.82 -12.91
CA LEU A 375 25.05 -25.99 -11.46
C LEU A 375 25.38 -24.68 -10.73
N VAL A 376 24.46 -24.26 -9.85
CA VAL A 376 24.64 -23.15 -8.93
C VAL A 376 24.86 -23.70 -7.53
N THR A 377 26.06 -23.51 -6.97
CA THR A 377 26.36 -23.86 -5.57
C THR A 377 26.62 -22.65 -4.69
N ARG A 378 26.76 -21.45 -5.27
CA ARG A 378 27.06 -20.22 -4.53
C ARG A 378 26.02 -19.15 -4.77
N LEU A 379 25.60 -18.49 -3.69
CA LEU A 379 24.72 -17.33 -3.71
C LEU A 379 25.45 -16.18 -3.04
N ARG A 380 25.42 -15.00 -3.67
CA ARG A 380 26.09 -13.79 -3.17
C ARG A 380 25.12 -12.62 -3.14
N ARG A 381 25.13 -11.86 -2.05
CA ARG A 381 24.44 -10.58 -1.92
C ARG A 381 25.45 -9.48 -1.63
N THR A 382 25.38 -8.39 -2.37
CA THR A 382 26.12 -7.17 -2.05
C THR A 382 25.34 -6.39 -1.00
N LEU A 383 25.98 -6.06 0.12
CA LEU A 383 25.35 -5.32 1.21
C LEU A 383 25.67 -3.83 1.13
N ARG A 384 26.94 -3.51 0.86
CA ARG A 384 27.49 -2.15 0.65
C ARG A 384 28.62 -2.26 -0.36
N ASP A 385 29.18 -1.13 -0.80
CA ASP A 385 30.34 -1.14 -1.70
C ASP A 385 31.44 -2.05 -1.13
N ASN A 386 31.81 -3.05 -1.93
CA ASN A 386 32.79 -4.09 -1.63
C ASN A 386 32.50 -5.03 -0.43
N VAL A 387 31.39 -4.87 0.29
CA VAL A 387 30.96 -5.82 1.35
C VAL A 387 29.95 -6.81 0.80
N HIS A 388 30.26 -8.11 0.90
CA HIS A 388 29.42 -9.16 0.34
C HIS A 388 29.14 -10.28 1.34
N ALA A 389 27.88 -10.70 1.41
CA ALA A 389 27.50 -11.96 2.02
C ALA A 389 27.53 -13.07 0.96
N GLU A 390 28.13 -14.21 1.28
CA GLU A 390 28.14 -15.39 0.43
C GLU A 390 27.65 -16.61 1.20
N ILE A 391 26.80 -17.41 0.56
CA ILE A 391 26.32 -18.70 1.05
C ILE A 391 26.67 -19.76 0.00
N THR A 392 27.30 -20.83 0.44
CA THR A 392 27.51 -22.05 -0.37
C THR A 392 26.52 -23.12 0.06
N ILE A 393 25.93 -23.81 -0.92
CA ILE A 393 24.95 -24.87 -0.72
C ILE A 393 25.37 -26.17 -1.42
N ASP A 394 24.90 -27.29 -0.88
CA ASP A 394 25.06 -28.65 -1.42
C ASP A 394 23.70 -29.38 -1.38
N PRO A 395 23.29 -30.12 -2.43
CA PRO A 395 24.04 -30.46 -3.66
C PRO A 395 24.13 -29.32 -4.69
N GLY A 396 23.40 -28.22 -4.49
CA GLY A 396 23.30 -27.11 -5.43
C GLY A 396 22.04 -27.16 -6.29
N LEU A 397 21.83 -26.10 -7.07
CA LEU A 397 20.67 -25.94 -7.96
C LEU A 397 21.06 -26.26 -9.39
N TRP A 398 20.41 -27.25 -10.01
CA TRP A 398 20.59 -27.58 -11.41
C TRP A 398 19.61 -26.77 -12.27
N MET A 399 20.11 -25.83 -13.09
CA MET A 399 19.28 -24.89 -13.84
C MET A 399 18.31 -25.55 -14.83
N GLY A 400 18.60 -26.78 -15.27
CA GLY A 400 17.74 -27.57 -16.16
C GLY A 400 16.69 -28.46 -15.47
N ALA A 401 16.72 -28.59 -14.14
CA ALA A 401 15.86 -29.51 -13.39
C ALA A 401 15.62 -29.06 -11.93
N LEU A 402 15.10 -27.84 -11.75
CA LEU A 402 14.79 -27.32 -10.42
C LEU A 402 13.59 -28.07 -9.81
N HIS A 403 13.82 -28.79 -8.71
CA HIS A 403 12.78 -29.46 -7.92
C HIS A 403 12.64 -28.76 -6.56
N ASP A 404 11.51 -28.07 -6.35
CA ASP A 404 11.29 -27.21 -5.18
C ASP A 404 11.33 -27.96 -3.84
N ASP A 405 11.00 -29.26 -3.85
CA ASP A 405 10.93 -30.14 -2.67
C ASP A 405 12.29 -30.73 -2.27
N GLU A 406 13.32 -30.61 -3.12
CA GLU A 406 14.67 -31.04 -2.77
C GLU A 406 15.23 -30.20 -1.62
N LYS A 407 16.19 -30.78 -0.90
CA LYS A 407 16.80 -30.14 0.26
C LYS A 407 18.20 -29.66 -0.10
N GLN A 408 18.50 -28.42 0.28
CA GLN A 408 19.80 -27.79 0.15
C GLN A 408 20.39 -27.62 1.55
N THR A 409 21.63 -28.04 1.75
CA THR A 409 22.36 -27.82 2.99
C THR A 409 23.33 -26.66 2.79
N ILE A 410 23.26 -25.66 3.67
CA ILE A 410 24.23 -24.58 3.71
C ILE A 410 25.55 -25.19 4.20
N THR A 411 26.57 -25.22 3.35
CA THR A 411 27.89 -25.76 3.72
C THR A 411 28.80 -24.67 4.27
N ARG A 412 28.57 -23.43 3.87
CA ARG A 412 29.37 -22.28 4.29
C ARG A 412 28.55 -20.99 4.20
N ALA A 413 28.67 -20.12 5.19
CA ALA A 413 28.19 -18.74 5.13
C ALA A 413 29.34 -17.81 5.53
N THR A 414 29.59 -16.78 4.73
CA THR A 414 30.70 -15.83 4.97
C THR A 414 30.26 -14.41 4.71
N LEU A 415 30.86 -13.48 5.44
CA LEU A 415 30.81 -12.05 5.17
C LEU A 415 32.22 -11.63 4.75
N THR A 416 32.36 -11.14 3.52
CA THR A 416 33.62 -10.56 3.04
C THR A 416 33.53 -9.06 3.24
N VAL A 417 34.38 -8.53 4.13
CA VAL A 417 34.64 -7.10 4.30
C VAL A 417 36.05 -6.88 3.72
N PRO A 418 36.25 -5.96 2.76
CA PRO A 418 37.59 -5.65 2.29
C PRO A 418 38.42 -5.02 3.40
N ASP A 419 39.72 -5.31 3.40
CA ASP A 419 40.70 -4.67 4.29
C ASP A 419 40.79 -3.14 4.08
#